data_AF-A0A1B1UTC3-F1
#
_entry.id   AF-A0A1B1UTC3-F1
#
_cell.length_a   1.000
_cell.length_b   1.000
_cell.length_c   1.000
_cell.angle_alpha   90.00
_cell.angle_beta   90.00
_cell.angle_gamma   90.00
#
_symmetry.space_group_name_H-M   'P 1'
#
loop_
_entity.id
_entity.type
_entity.pdbx_description
1 polymer ?
#
loop_
_entity_poly.entity_id
_entity_poly.type
_entity_poly.pdbx_seq_one_letter_code
_entity_poly.pdbx_strand_id
1 'polypeptide(L)' 'MLSWVVTFLIIALIAGVLGFGGIAGASVEIAKAIFFIAVILFLVSAVVGLVRGRSNI' A
#
# COMPACT_ATOMS: atom_id res chain seq x y z
N MET A 1 6.41 -23.08 -14.19
CA MET A 1 5.86 -21.88 -13.50
C MET A 1 4.84 -22.24 -12.41
N LEU A 2 3.81 -23.05 -12.70
CA LEU A 2 2.81 -23.47 -11.70
C LEU A 2 3.42 -24.12 -10.44
N SER A 3 4.46 -24.95 -10.60
CA SER A 3 5.17 -25.57 -9.47
C SER A 3 5.78 -24.54 -8.52
N TRP A 4 6.34 -23.44 -9.04
CA TRP A 4 6.91 -22.36 -8.22
C TRP A 4 5.84 -21.60 -7.43
N VAL A 5 4.70 -21.32 -8.06
CA VAL A 5 3.55 -20.65 -7.41
C VAL A 5 3.01 -21.50 -6.25
N VAL A 6 2.86 -22.81 -6.46
CA VAL A 6 2.40 -23.74 -5.41
C VAL A 6 3.40 -23.80 -4.25
N THR A 7 4.70 -23.85 -4.55
CA THR A 7 5.74 -23.82 -3.50
C THR A 7 5.68 -22.54 -2.67
N PHE A 8 5.56 -21.37 -3.30
CA PHE A 8 5.42 -20.10 -2.58
C PHE A 8 4.14 -20.01 -1.76
N LEU A 9 3.03 -20.54 -2.27
CA LEU A 9 1.76 -20.60 -1.56
C LEU A 9 1.90 -21.38 -0.24
N ILE A 10 2.54 -22.54 -0.30
CA ILE A 10 2.77 -23.38 0.89
C ILE A 10 3.66 -22.63 1.90
N ILE A 11 4.75 -22.00 1.44
CA ILE A 11 5.64 -21.23 2.30
C ILE A 11 4.89 -20.08 2.98
N ALA A 12 4.06 -19.33 2.24
CA ALA A 12 3.28 -18.22 2.77
C ALA A 12 2.27 -18.68 3.83
N LEU A 13 1.63 -19.82 3.61
CA LEU A 13 0.65 -20.41 4.55
C LEU A 13 1.33 -20.84 5.84
N ILE A 14 2.47 -21.54 5.74
CA ILE A 14 3.29 -21.95 6.89
C ILE A 14 3.78 -20.72 7.65
N ALA A 15 4.34 -19.72 6.95
CA ALA A 15 4.81 -18.48 7.57
C ALA A 15 3.68 -17.77 8.33
N GLY A 16 2.49 -17.67 7.71
CA GLY A 16 1.30 -17.07 8.33
C GLY A 16 0.87 -17.77 9.61
N VAL A 17 0.83 -19.11 9.62
CA VAL A 17 0.46 -19.90 10.81
C VAL A 17 1.56 -19.86 11.88
N LEU A 18 2.83 -19.83 11.51
CA LEU A 18 3.97 -19.76 12.43
C LEU A 18 4.15 -18.39 13.11
N GLY A 19 3.29 -17.41 12.82
CA GLY A 19 3.28 -16.14 13.53
C GLY A 19 3.94 -14.97 12.80
N PHE A 20 4.10 -15.02 11.47
CA PHE A 20 4.47 -13.83 10.67
C PHE A 20 3.48 -12.66 10.80
N GLY A 21 2.32 -12.87 11.44
CA GLY A 21 1.36 -11.82 11.78
C GLY A 21 1.95 -10.66 12.59
N GLY A 22 2.99 -10.89 13.41
CA GLY A 22 3.65 -9.80 14.16
C GLY A 22 4.36 -8.79 13.25
N ILE A 23 5.05 -9.28 12.21
CA ILE A 23 5.74 -8.45 11.21
C ILE A 23 4.70 -7.78 10.30
N ALA A 24 3.60 -8.49 9.98
CA ALA A 24 2.48 -7.92 9.26
C ALA A 24 1.88 -6.72 10.02
N GLY A 25 1.73 -6.81 11.35
CA GLY A 25 1.25 -5.71 12.18
C GLY A 25 2.15 -4.46 12.13
N ALA A 26 3.46 -4.62 12.28
CA ALA A 26 4.41 -3.50 12.16
C ALA A 26 4.38 -2.86 10.75
N SER A 27 4.23 -3.70 9.72
CA SER A 27 4.14 -3.26 8.33
C SER A 27 2.85 -2.48 8.04
N VAL A 28 1.73 -2.88 8.66
CA VAL A 28 0.43 -2.19 8.54
C VAL A 28 0.50 -0.76 9.08
N GLU A 29 1.19 -0.53 10.20
CA GLU A 29 1.32 0.82 10.76
C GLU A 29 2.13 1.75 9.85
N ILE A 30 3.21 1.27 9.25
CA ILE A 30 4.01 2.03 8.28
C ILE A 30 3.19 2.31 7.01
N ALA A 31 2.46 1.30 6.51
CA ALA A 31 1.60 1.45 5.33
C ALA A 31 0.49 2.49 5.57
N LYS A 32 -0.13 2.50 6.76
CA LYS A 32 -1.12 3.51 7.15
C LYS A 32 -0.53 4.92 7.10
N ALA A 33 0.67 5.12 7.66
CA ALA A 33 1.32 6.43 7.64
C ALA A 33 1.55 6.93 6.20
N ILE A 34 2.08 6.07 5.33
CA ILE A 34 2.30 6.40 3.90
C ILE A 34 0.97 6.68 3.18
N PHE A 35 -0.06 5.89 3.45
CA PHE A 35 -1.39 6.09 2.86
C PHE A 35 -1.97 7.46 3.21
N PHE A 36 -1.89 7.89 4.47
CA PHE A 36 -2.35 9.22 4.87
C PHE A 36 -1.56 10.35 4.20
N ILE A 37 -0.23 10.22 4.11
CA ILE A 37 0.62 11.19 3.41
C ILE A 37 0.20 11.27 1.93
N ALA A 38 0.01 10.14 1.27
CA ALA A 38 -0.42 10.09 -0.12
C ALA A 38 -1.78 10.75 -0.32
N VAL A 39 -2.74 10.53 0.58
CA VAL A 39 -4.06 11.19 0.53
C VAL A 39 -3.93 12.71 0.67
N ILE A 40 -3.13 13.20 1.62
CA ILE A 40 -2.92 14.65 1.79
C ILE A 40 -2.30 15.26 0.53
N LEU A 41 -1.24 14.65 0.00
CA LEU A 41 -0.59 15.11 -1.22
C LEU A 41 -1.52 15.04 -2.43
N PHE A 42 -2.33 13.99 -2.53
CA PHE A 42 -3.33 13.84 -3.58
C PHE A 42 -4.37 14.95 -3.51
N LEU A 43 -4.90 15.26 -2.32
CA LEU A 43 -5.86 16.35 -2.13
C LEU A 43 -5.25 17.71 -2.49
N VAL A 44 -4.02 17.98 -2.04
CA VAL A 44 -3.31 19.22 -2.41
C VAL A 44 -3.12 19.31 -3.92
N SER A 45 -2.64 18.24 -4.55
CA SER A 45 -2.44 18.17 -6.01
C SER A 45 -3.75 18.36 -6.77
N ALA A 46 -4.83 17.72 -6.32
CA ALA A 46 -6.16 17.82 -6.91
C ALA A 46 -6.69 19.26 -6.82
N VAL A 47 -6.58 19.92 -5.66
CA VAL A 47 -6.99 21.32 -5.48
C VAL A 47 -6.15 22.25 -6.36
N VAL A 48 -4.82 22.09 -6.36
CA VAL A 48 -3.91 22.89 -7.19
C VAL A 48 -4.22 22.70 -8.68
N GLY A 49 -4.46 21.47 -9.12
CA GLY A 49 -4.86 21.15 -10.49
C GLY A 49 -6.20 21.78 -10.87
N LEU A 50 -7.19 21.72 -9.98
CA LEU A 50 -8.53 22.30 -10.18
C LEU A 50 -8.52 23.84 -10.21
N VAL A 51 -7.60 24.47 -9.48
CA VAL A 51 -7.43 25.93 -9.47
C VAL A 51 -6.63 26.41 -10.69
N ARG A 52 -5.52 25.75 -11.04
CA ARG A 52 -4.69 26.11 -12.21
C ARG A 52 -5.37 25.79 -13.54
N GLY A 53 -6.19 24.73 -13.60
CA GLY A 53 -6.98 24.39 -14.78
C GLY A 53 -8.01 25.46 -15.17
N ARG A 54 -8.31 26.41 -14.27
CA ARG A 54 -9.25 27.51 -14.50
C ARG A 54 -8.62 28.81 -14.97
N SER A 55 -7.28 28.95 -14.94
CA SER A 55 -6.59 30.19 -15.31
C SER A 55 -5.99 30.20 -16.72
N ASN A 56 -6.36 29.25 -17.58
CA ASN A 56 -5.94 29.18 -18.98
C ASN A 56 -7.14 29.29 -19.93
N ILE A 57 -8.06 30.21 -19.66
CA ILE A 57 -9.10 30.65 -20.59
C ILE A 57 -8.98 32.16 -20.76
#